data_AF-A0A7X6V715-F1
#
_entry.id   AF-A0A7X6V715-F1
#
_cell.length_a   1.000
_cell.length_b   1.000
_cell.length_c   1.000
_cell.angle_alpha   90.00
_cell.angle_beta   90.00
_cell.angle_gamma   90.00
#
_symmetry.space_group_name_H-M   'P 1'
#
loop_
_entity.id
_entity.type
_entity.pdbx_description
1 polymer ?
#
loop_
_entity_poly.entity_id
_entity_poly.type
_entity_poly.pdbx_seq_one_letter_code
_entity_poly.pdbx_strand_id
1 'polypeptide(L)'
;MNYRALFYCITLLVATAISSNAVIRMPRVFSEHMVLQAGKPIPVWGTAEPGETITVSIAEQTKITTADTEGNWTVALEPLSPGSLPTLVVKGSSGHKREIGDVIVGEVWLCSGQSNMAMAVSKAWDFEQEKATAHWHDIRMFQANKWIVCSPETVGSFSATAYFFGREIHRIIGRPVGLLNISSGGNPISLWTSLEAQQAVPELKLIMAPYNEAVMASREDAQQAESDRQHAVETEGKKAVAQMKTPPGYLFDDRILPIVPFAITGVIWYQGEADSYTVNANLYGIQLETLIKDWRRRWGYDFPFISVQLPEIGSPQTQPSQTHGRVLVREGVLKSLNLPNTGMAITLGTGEEKTIIPPTNRKWDAAWQCGHSHRITDKKMW
;
A
#
# COMPACT_ATOMS: atom_id res chain seq x y z
N MET A 1 -23.35 55.82 -61.00
CA MET A 1 -22.27 56.42 -60.19
C MET A 1 -22.61 56.24 -58.71
N ASN A 2 -21.91 55.32 -58.05
CA ASN A 2 -21.36 55.41 -56.68
C ASN A 2 -21.38 54.05 -55.98
N TYR A 3 -20.18 53.45 -56.01
CA TYR A 3 -19.75 52.27 -55.30
C TYR A 3 -19.44 52.60 -53.84
N ARG A 4 -19.64 51.63 -52.94
CA ARG A 4 -18.69 51.14 -51.89
C ARG A 4 -19.47 50.47 -50.76
N ALA A 5 -19.57 49.14 -50.78
CA ALA A 5 -18.60 48.19 -50.22
C ALA A 5 -18.96 47.83 -48.77
N LEU A 6 -19.84 46.82 -48.62
CA LEU A 6 -20.05 46.12 -47.36
C LEU A 6 -19.37 44.75 -47.49
N PHE A 7 -18.13 44.68 -47.04
CA PHE A 7 -17.36 43.44 -46.94
C PHE A 7 -17.92 42.62 -45.77
N TYR A 8 -18.69 41.57 -46.07
CA TYR A 8 -18.96 40.51 -45.10
C TYR A 8 -17.74 39.59 -45.06
N CYS A 9 -16.85 39.82 -44.10
CA CYS A 9 -15.84 38.84 -43.70
C CYS A 9 -16.57 37.67 -43.01
N ILE A 10 -16.86 36.61 -43.75
CA ILE A 10 -17.15 35.30 -43.19
C ILE A 10 -15.80 34.74 -42.72
N THR A 11 -15.47 34.96 -41.45
CA THR A 11 -14.41 34.22 -40.78
C THR A 11 -14.87 32.78 -40.61
N LEU A 12 -14.44 31.92 -41.54
CA LEU A 12 -14.53 30.48 -41.39
C LEU A 12 -13.62 30.09 -40.21
N LEU A 13 -14.21 29.97 -39.02
CA LEU A 13 -13.51 29.43 -37.85
C LEU A 13 -13.35 27.93 -38.11
N VAL A 14 -12.27 27.54 -38.79
CA VAL A 14 -11.84 26.14 -38.85
C VAL A 14 -11.42 25.80 -37.43
N ALA A 15 -12.35 25.25 -36.65
CA ALA A 15 -12.03 24.55 -35.42
C ALA A 15 -11.16 23.37 -35.84
N THR A 16 -9.84 23.58 -35.77
CA THR A 16 -8.90 22.47 -35.76
C THR A 16 -9.23 21.70 -34.50
N ALA A 17 -9.95 20.59 -34.64
CA ALA A 17 -10.07 19.59 -33.60
C ALA A 17 -8.64 19.11 -33.34
N ILE A 18 -7.99 19.72 -32.35
CA ILE A 18 -6.82 19.15 -31.72
C ILE A 18 -7.32 17.82 -31.20
N SER A 19 -7.08 16.75 -31.95
CA SER A 19 -7.30 15.41 -31.45
C SER A 19 -6.36 15.28 -30.27
N SER A 20 -6.89 15.40 -29.05
CA SER A 20 -6.16 14.93 -27.88
C SER A 20 -5.95 13.44 -28.13
N ASN A 21 -4.73 13.06 -28.49
CA ASN A 21 -4.32 11.68 -28.39
C ASN A 21 -4.19 11.39 -26.88
N ALA A 22 -5.31 11.29 -26.16
CA ALA A 22 -5.21 10.83 -24.78
C ALA A 22 -4.78 9.36 -24.83
N VAL A 23 -3.55 9.18 -24.37
CA VAL A 23 -2.93 7.90 -24.18
C VAL A 23 -3.67 7.18 -23.05
N ILE A 24 -4.07 5.93 -23.26
CA ILE A 24 -4.57 5.05 -22.20
C ILE A 24 -3.60 5.09 -21.02
N ARG A 25 -4.10 5.51 -19.85
CA ARG A 25 -3.31 5.58 -18.62
C ARG A 25 -3.71 4.45 -17.71
N MET A 26 -2.71 3.80 -17.14
CA MET A 26 -2.91 2.75 -16.14
C MET A 26 -2.18 3.14 -14.86
N PRO A 27 -2.70 2.75 -13.69
CA PRO A 27 -1.97 2.83 -12.44
C PRO A 27 -0.60 2.15 -12.56
N ARG A 28 0.40 2.69 -11.85
CA ARG A 28 1.80 2.23 -11.97
C ARG A 28 2.03 0.78 -11.50
N VAL A 29 1.11 0.23 -10.71
CA VAL A 29 1.12 -1.19 -10.32
C VAL A 29 1.01 -2.11 -11.56
N PHE A 30 0.44 -1.63 -12.67
CA PHE A 30 0.48 -2.30 -13.96
C PHE A 30 1.75 -1.88 -14.72
N SER A 31 2.84 -2.60 -14.47
CA SER A 31 4.12 -2.40 -15.15
C SER A 31 4.86 -3.73 -15.33
N GLU A 32 5.94 -3.73 -16.12
CA GLU A 32 6.78 -4.93 -16.30
C GLU A 32 7.22 -5.49 -14.95
N HIS A 33 7.45 -6.81 -14.92
CA HIS A 33 7.78 -7.58 -13.72
C HIS A 33 6.64 -7.70 -12.70
N MET A 34 5.42 -7.27 -12.98
CA MET A 34 4.34 -7.35 -11.98
C MET A 34 3.97 -8.79 -11.59
N VAL A 35 3.37 -8.91 -10.40
CA VAL A 35 2.75 -10.14 -9.93
C VAL A 35 1.23 -9.95 -9.84
N LEU A 36 0.46 -10.81 -10.49
CA LEU A 36 -1.00 -10.85 -10.38
C LEU A 36 -1.45 -11.94 -9.40
N GLN A 37 -2.54 -11.67 -8.69
CA GLN A 37 -3.13 -12.63 -7.76
C GLN A 37 -3.69 -13.87 -8.49
N ALA A 38 -3.28 -15.05 -8.04
CA ALA A 38 -3.80 -16.32 -8.47
C ALA A 38 -5.19 -16.60 -7.84
N GLY A 39 -6.04 -17.33 -8.58
CA GLY A 39 -7.27 -17.91 -8.02
C GLY A 39 -8.38 -16.92 -7.63
N LYS A 40 -8.22 -15.62 -7.90
CA LYS A 40 -9.24 -14.59 -7.69
C LYS A 40 -9.50 -13.84 -9.00
N PRO A 41 -10.69 -13.23 -9.20
CA PRO A 41 -10.91 -12.28 -10.28
C PRO A 41 -9.83 -11.20 -10.24
N ILE A 42 -9.36 -10.76 -11.42
CA ILE A 42 -8.26 -9.80 -11.54
C ILE A 42 -8.83 -8.51 -12.12
N PRO A 43 -9.05 -7.48 -11.28
CA PRO A 43 -9.44 -6.17 -11.77
C PRO A 43 -8.30 -5.51 -12.54
N VAL A 44 -8.60 -4.96 -13.71
CA VAL A 44 -7.71 -4.10 -14.48
C VAL A 44 -8.46 -2.83 -14.80
N TRP A 45 -7.84 -1.69 -14.48
CA TRP A 45 -8.49 -0.38 -14.59
C TRP A 45 -7.50 0.70 -15.03
N GLY A 46 -8.06 1.83 -15.42
CA GLY A 46 -7.28 2.99 -15.85
C GLY A 46 -8.18 4.13 -16.31
N THR A 47 -7.59 5.05 -17.06
CA THR A 47 -8.32 6.13 -17.73
C THR A 47 -8.02 6.17 -19.22
N ALA A 48 -8.98 6.67 -19.99
CA ALA A 48 -8.95 6.84 -21.45
C ALA A 48 -9.87 8.01 -21.85
N GLU A 49 -10.01 8.30 -23.15
CA GLU A 49 -11.02 9.29 -23.58
C GLU A 49 -12.43 8.82 -23.19
N PRO A 50 -13.32 9.70 -22.71
CA PRO A 50 -14.71 9.34 -22.43
C PRO A 50 -15.40 8.68 -23.64
N GLY A 51 -16.04 7.52 -23.40
CA GLY A 51 -16.68 6.73 -24.45
C GLY A 51 -15.73 5.88 -25.30
N GLU A 52 -14.42 5.91 -25.05
CA GLU A 52 -13.46 5.05 -25.75
C GLU A 52 -13.69 3.58 -25.41
N THR A 53 -13.71 2.72 -26.43
CA THR A 53 -13.79 1.26 -26.23
C THR A 53 -12.40 0.72 -25.88
N ILE A 54 -12.30 0.03 -24.75
CA ILE A 54 -11.07 -0.56 -24.23
C ILE A 54 -11.18 -2.08 -24.29
N THR A 55 -10.19 -2.71 -24.92
CA THR A 55 -10.02 -4.17 -24.98
C THR A 55 -8.83 -4.57 -24.12
N VAL A 56 -9.06 -5.48 -23.18
CA VAL A 56 -8.03 -6.03 -22.28
C VAL A 56 -7.89 -7.53 -22.54
N SER A 57 -6.69 -7.97 -22.88
CA SER A 57 -6.37 -9.38 -23.13
C SER A 57 -5.23 -9.84 -22.23
N ILE A 58 -5.37 -11.05 -21.65
CA ILE A 58 -4.32 -11.73 -20.91
C ILE A 58 -4.49 -13.24 -21.09
N ALA A 59 -3.41 -13.99 -21.28
CA ALA A 59 -3.47 -15.42 -21.59
C ALA A 59 -4.46 -15.70 -22.74
N GLU A 60 -5.47 -16.55 -22.53
CA GLU A 60 -6.48 -16.92 -23.54
C GLU A 60 -7.78 -16.08 -23.46
N GLN A 61 -7.86 -15.12 -22.53
CA GLN A 61 -9.08 -14.34 -22.32
C GLN A 61 -8.96 -12.91 -22.85
N THR A 62 -10.09 -12.40 -23.32
CA THR A 62 -10.27 -11.00 -23.71
C THR A 62 -11.56 -10.47 -23.11
N LYS A 63 -11.50 -9.29 -22.51
CA LYS A 63 -12.67 -8.53 -22.04
C LYS A 63 -12.68 -7.17 -22.72
N ILE A 64 -13.88 -6.63 -22.93
CA ILE A 64 -14.10 -5.32 -23.54
C ILE A 64 -14.94 -4.48 -22.59
N THR A 65 -14.60 -3.21 -22.46
CA THR A 65 -15.34 -2.20 -21.68
C THR A 65 -15.32 -0.86 -22.41
N THR A 66 -16.04 0.11 -21.89
CA THR A 66 -16.06 1.48 -22.40
C THR A 66 -15.72 2.44 -21.26
N ALA A 67 -14.86 3.41 -21.52
CA ALA A 67 -14.57 4.47 -20.56
C ALA A 67 -15.81 5.32 -20.30
N ASP A 68 -16.07 5.61 -19.02
CA ASP A 68 -17.23 6.39 -18.59
C ASP A 68 -17.10 7.88 -18.95
N THR A 69 -18.04 8.70 -18.51
CA THR A 69 -18.05 10.15 -18.78
C THR A 69 -16.88 10.91 -18.16
N GLU A 70 -16.23 10.33 -17.16
CA GLU A 70 -15.02 10.87 -16.51
C GLU A 70 -13.74 10.26 -17.11
N GLY A 71 -13.88 9.34 -18.07
CA GLY A 71 -12.78 8.63 -18.71
C GLY A 71 -12.29 7.40 -17.93
N ASN A 72 -12.92 7.04 -16.81
CA ASN A 72 -12.51 5.86 -16.04
C ASN A 72 -13.04 4.59 -16.69
N TRP A 73 -12.25 3.51 -16.64
CA TRP A 73 -12.68 2.20 -17.10
C TRP A 73 -12.15 1.11 -16.19
N THR A 74 -12.90 -0.01 -16.14
CA THR A 74 -12.50 -1.21 -15.40
C THR A 74 -13.02 -2.47 -16.10
N VAL A 75 -12.26 -3.56 -15.97
CA VAL A 75 -12.68 -4.92 -16.32
C VAL A 75 -12.29 -5.86 -15.19
N ALA A 76 -13.08 -6.92 -15.00
CA ALA A 76 -12.68 -8.06 -14.18
C ALA A 76 -12.31 -9.22 -15.11
N LEU A 77 -11.04 -9.64 -15.07
CA LEU A 77 -10.55 -10.83 -15.78
C LEU A 77 -10.81 -12.06 -14.92
N GLU A 78 -11.03 -13.20 -15.56
CA GLU A 78 -11.20 -14.49 -14.89
C GLU A 78 -9.92 -14.89 -14.14
N PRO A 79 -10.02 -15.65 -13.04
CA PRO A 79 -8.87 -16.12 -12.29
C PRO A 79 -7.82 -16.83 -13.17
N LEU A 80 -6.55 -16.51 -12.93
CA LEU A 80 -5.42 -17.16 -13.59
C LEU A 80 -4.79 -18.24 -12.71
N SER A 81 -4.15 -19.20 -13.37
CA SER A 81 -3.43 -20.28 -12.69
C SER A 81 -2.08 -19.80 -12.14
N PRO A 82 -1.70 -20.18 -10.91
CA PRO A 82 -0.42 -19.80 -10.32
C PRO A 82 0.76 -20.35 -11.13
N GLY A 83 1.85 -19.60 -11.21
CA GLY A 83 3.07 -19.94 -11.95
C GLY A 83 3.01 -19.65 -13.46
N SER A 84 1.87 -19.20 -13.99
CA SER A 84 1.77 -18.78 -15.39
C SER A 84 2.49 -17.44 -15.64
N LEU A 85 2.99 -17.26 -16.87
CA LEU A 85 3.73 -16.08 -17.32
C LEU A 85 3.04 -15.37 -18.49
N PRO A 86 1.83 -14.81 -18.31
CA PRO A 86 1.11 -14.18 -19.41
C PRO A 86 1.70 -12.82 -19.80
N THR A 87 1.23 -12.29 -20.93
CA THR A 87 1.40 -10.87 -21.29
C THR A 87 0.05 -10.18 -21.16
N LEU A 88 0.00 -9.05 -20.44
CA LEU A 88 -1.20 -8.21 -20.34
C LEU A 88 -1.18 -7.17 -21.46
N VAL A 89 -2.24 -7.13 -22.26
CA VAL A 89 -2.40 -6.18 -23.36
C VAL A 89 -3.67 -5.36 -23.17
N VAL A 90 -3.54 -4.03 -23.22
CA VAL A 90 -4.66 -3.08 -23.19
C VAL A 90 -4.64 -2.27 -24.48
N LYS A 91 -5.75 -2.27 -25.22
CA LYS A 91 -5.91 -1.56 -26.50
C LYS A 91 -7.15 -0.67 -26.45
N GLY A 92 -7.02 0.55 -26.95
CA GLY A 92 -8.12 1.47 -27.13
C GLY A 92 -8.55 1.51 -28.60
N SER A 93 -9.82 1.80 -28.86
CA SER A 93 -10.34 1.97 -30.22
C SER A 93 -9.66 3.11 -30.98
N SER A 94 -9.00 4.04 -30.28
CA SER A 94 -8.15 5.08 -30.89
C SER A 94 -6.85 4.54 -31.51
N GLY A 95 -6.51 3.27 -31.29
CA GLY A 95 -5.27 2.64 -31.76
C GLY A 95 -4.13 2.65 -30.74
N HIS A 96 -4.28 3.34 -29.59
CA HIS A 96 -3.31 3.26 -28.50
C HIS A 96 -3.26 1.83 -27.93
N LYS A 97 -2.04 1.32 -27.70
CA LYS A 97 -1.79 -0.01 -27.13
C LYS A 97 -0.78 0.10 -26.00
N ARG A 98 -1.04 -0.62 -24.91
CA ARG A 98 -0.10 -0.91 -23.83
C ARG A 98 0.08 -2.41 -23.73
N GLU A 99 1.33 -2.84 -23.66
CA GLU A 99 1.71 -4.24 -23.50
C GLU A 99 2.63 -4.32 -22.30
N ILE A 100 2.31 -5.21 -21.37
CA ILE A 100 3.02 -5.41 -20.12
C ILE A 100 3.48 -6.87 -20.12
N GLY A 101 4.77 -7.05 -20.35
CA GLY A 101 5.44 -8.35 -20.34
C GLY A 101 5.99 -8.71 -18.96
N ASP A 102 6.52 -9.93 -18.88
CA ASP A 102 7.04 -10.52 -17.64
C ASP A 102 6.07 -10.38 -16.47
N VAL A 103 4.80 -10.73 -16.70
CA VAL A 103 3.79 -10.84 -15.65
C VAL A 103 3.84 -12.24 -15.10
N ILE A 104 3.93 -12.40 -13.77
CA ILE A 104 3.82 -13.71 -13.13
C ILE A 104 2.55 -13.79 -12.28
N VAL A 105 1.92 -14.97 -12.24
CA VAL A 105 0.71 -15.19 -11.43
C VAL A 105 1.06 -15.93 -10.14
N GLY A 106 0.70 -15.37 -9.00
CA GLY A 106 1.11 -15.88 -7.68
C GLY A 106 0.28 -15.30 -6.53
N GLU A 107 0.80 -15.35 -5.31
CA GLU A 107 0.17 -14.72 -4.14
C GLU A 107 0.64 -13.27 -4.03
N VAL A 108 -0.29 -12.32 -3.84
CA VAL A 108 0.03 -10.90 -3.72
C VAL A 108 -0.30 -10.40 -2.32
N TRP A 109 0.68 -9.84 -1.63
CA TRP A 109 0.52 -9.30 -0.29
C TRP A 109 0.75 -7.79 -0.24
N LEU A 110 -0.20 -7.06 0.32
CA LEU A 110 -0.04 -5.64 0.60
C LEU A 110 0.75 -5.46 1.91
N CYS A 111 1.91 -4.82 1.80
CA CYS A 111 2.84 -4.59 2.90
C CYS A 111 2.83 -3.09 3.23
N SER A 112 2.25 -2.70 4.35
CA SER A 112 2.05 -1.29 4.68
C SER A 112 2.33 -0.99 6.16
N GLY A 113 2.34 0.29 6.50
CA GLY A 113 2.70 0.81 7.81
C GLY A 113 3.81 1.85 7.72
N GLN A 114 4.72 1.85 8.69
CA GLN A 114 5.73 2.91 8.83
C GLN A 114 7.18 2.44 8.71
N SER A 115 8.13 3.14 9.34
CA SER A 115 9.57 2.96 9.15
C SER A 115 10.06 1.53 9.39
N ASN A 116 9.45 0.79 10.32
CA ASN A 116 9.78 -0.61 10.55
C ASN A 116 9.29 -1.55 9.43
N MET A 117 8.20 -1.21 8.72
CA MET A 117 7.85 -1.85 7.45
C MET A 117 8.82 -1.42 6.33
N ALA A 118 9.22 -0.15 6.28
CA ALA A 118 10.05 0.38 5.19
C ALA A 118 11.55 0.03 5.28
N MET A 119 12.01 -0.49 6.42
CA MET A 119 13.43 -0.72 6.69
C MET A 119 14.01 -1.75 5.71
N ALA A 120 15.10 -1.39 5.05
CA ALA A 120 15.67 -2.15 3.94
C ALA A 120 16.46 -3.41 4.38
N VAL A 121 16.48 -4.48 3.57
CA VAL A 121 17.27 -5.70 3.84
C VAL A 121 18.77 -5.39 4.00
N SER A 122 19.30 -4.38 3.33
CA SER A 122 20.69 -3.91 3.52
C SER A 122 21.02 -3.45 4.95
N LYS A 123 19.99 -3.18 5.77
CA LYS A 123 20.12 -2.86 7.20
C LYS A 123 19.84 -4.06 8.11
N ALA A 124 19.71 -5.27 7.56
CA ALA A 124 19.67 -6.52 8.32
C ALA A 124 21.09 -6.93 8.74
N TRP A 125 21.22 -7.65 9.86
CA TRP A 125 22.53 -8.04 10.41
C TRP A 125 23.30 -9.02 9.52
N ASP A 126 22.58 -9.88 8.83
CA ASP A 126 23.05 -10.97 7.98
C ASP A 126 22.85 -10.66 6.50
N PHE A 127 22.86 -9.36 6.16
CA PHE A 127 22.63 -8.89 4.81
C PHE A 127 23.54 -9.58 3.78
N GLU A 128 24.83 -9.75 4.06
CA GLU A 128 25.76 -10.36 3.10
C GLU A 128 25.43 -11.83 2.83
N GLN A 129 25.06 -12.60 3.86
CA GLN A 129 24.62 -13.99 3.69
C GLN A 129 23.28 -14.05 2.93
N GLU A 130 22.35 -13.17 3.29
CA GLU A 130 21.05 -13.10 2.64
C GLU A 130 21.18 -12.74 1.17
N LYS A 131 21.97 -11.72 0.87
CA LYS A 131 22.28 -11.26 -0.48
C LYS A 131 22.87 -12.37 -1.34
N ALA A 132 23.84 -13.11 -0.81
CA ALA A 132 24.51 -14.20 -1.53
C ALA A 132 23.56 -15.34 -1.94
N THR A 133 22.39 -15.46 -1.32
CA THR A 133 21.42 -16.53 -1.59
C THR A 133 20.09 -16.04 -2.15
N ALA A 134 19.96 -14.73 -2.41
CA ALA A 134 18.72 -14.09 -2.85
C ALA A 134 18.39 -14.31 -4.35
N HIS A 135 18.52 -15.54 -4.84
CA HIS A 135 18.24 -15.91 -6.24
C HIS A 135 16.74 -16.23 -6.46
N TRP A 136 15.85 -15.32 -6.04
CA TRP A 136 14.40 -15.56 -5.97
C TRP A 136 13.61 -14.80 -7.05
N HIS A 137 13.77 -15.15 -8.32
CA HIS A 137 13.09 -14.45 -9.42
C HIS A 137 11.54 -14.44 -9.33
N ASP A 138 10.99 -15.44 -8.63
CA ASP A 138 9.56 -15.58 -8.36
C ASP A 138 9.07 -14.72 -7.19
N ILE A 139 9.96 -14.02 -6.49
CA ILE A 139 9.63 -13.02 -5.48
C ILE A 139 9.89 -11.64 -6.07
N ARG A 140 8.85 -10.80 -6.08
CA ARG A 140 8.95 -9.45 -6.66
C ARG A 140 8.30 -8.43 -5.74
N MET A 141 8.92 -7.27 -5.61
CA MET A 141 8.41 -6.19 -4.74
C MET A 141 8.05 -4.96 -5.58
N PHE A 142 6.81 -4.52 -5.46
CA PHE A 142 6.42 -3.19 -5.91
C PHE A 142 6.81 -2.18 -4.84
N GLN A 143 7.73 -1.28 -5.17
CA GLN A 143 8.11 -0.16 -4.31
C GLN A 143 8.66 0.98 -5.15
N ALA A 144 8.57 2.20 -4.64
CA ALA A 144 8.96 3.40 -5.40
C ALA A 144 8.36 3.41 -6.82
N ASN A 145 7.08 3.04 -6.93
CA ASN A 145 6.30 3.09 -8.16
C ASN A 145 6.77 2.16 -9.30
N LYS A 146 7.48 1.07 -8.98
CA LYS A 146 7.88 0.03 -9.94
C LYS A 146 7.96 -1.35 -9.29
N TRP A 147 7.80 -2.40 -10.07
CA TRP A 147 8.14 -3.76 -9.66
C TRP A 147 9.64 -4.01 -9.80
N ILE A 148 10.19 -4.73 -8.82
CA ILE A 148 11.60 -5.10 -8.77
C ILE A 148 11.67 -6.61 -8.52
N VAL A 149 12.38 -7.33 -9.40
CA VAL A 149 12.66 -8.75 -9.26
C VAL A 149 13.69 -8.96 -8.16
N CYS A 150 13.50 -9.95 -7.29
CA CYS A 150 14.47 -10.28 -6.25
C CYS A 150 15.70 -10.96 -6.85
N SER A 151 16.87 -10.36 -6.62
CA SER A 151 18.18 -10.88 -6.96
C SER A 151 19.20 -10.42 -5.91
N PRO A 152 20.43 -10.97 -5.89
CA PRO A 152 21.51 -10.46 -5.04
C PRO A 152 21.76 -8.95 -5.22
N GLU A 153 21.52 -8.39 -6.40
CA GLU A 153 21.72 -6.98 -6.70
C GLU A 153 20.61 -6.09 -6.16
N THR A 154 19.38 -6.60 -6.09
CA THR A 154 18.20 -5.79 -5.77
C THR A 154 17.69 -5.98 -4.34
N VAL A 155 17.91 -7.16 -3.74
CA VAL A 155 17.33 -7.55 -2.44
C VAL A 155 17.67 -6.56 -1.33
N GLY A 156 18.87 -5.98 -1.36
CA GLY A 156 19.30 -4.98 -0.38
C GLY A 156 18.40 -3.75 -0.27
N SER A 157 17.65 -3.42 -1.34
CA SER A 157 16.71 -2.32 -1.38
C SER A 157 15.28 -2.68 -0.91
N PHE A 158 14.96 -3.98 -0.78
CA PHE A 158 13.61 -4.41 -0.41
C PHE A 158 13.31 -4.08 1.04
N SER A 159 12.04 -3.87 1.38
CA SER A 159 11.59 -3.95 2.77
C SER A 159 11.98 -5.30 3.36
N ALA A 160 12.72 -5.31 4.46
CA ALA A 160 13.17 -6.54 5.11
C ALA A 160 11.99 -7.35 5.66
N THR A 161 11.06 -6.69 6.34
CA THR A 161 9.86 -7.35 6.89
C THR A 161 9.06 -8.02 5.79
N ALA A 162 8.79 -7.30 4.69
CA ALA A 162 8.04 -7.84 3.57
C ALA A 162 8.81 -8.95 2.84
N TYR A 163 10.11 -8.76 2.60
CA TYR A 163 10.96 -9.74 1.92
C TYR A 163 11.03 -11.07 2.69
N PHE A 164 11.37 -11.03 3.98
CA PHE A 164 11.48 -12.25 4.78
C PHE A 164 10.13 -12.96 4.90
N PHE A 165 9.03 -12.22 5.10
CA PHE A 165 7.68 -12.79 5.05
C PHE A 165 7.40 -13.47 3.69
N GLY A 166 7.60 -12.75 2.59
CA GLY A 166 7.34 -13.27 1.24
C GLY A 166 8.20 -14.47 0.89
N ARG A 167 9.47 -14.49 1.33
CA ARG A 167 10.39 -15.61 1.14
C ARG A 167 9.94 -16.85 1.90
N GLU A 168 9.52 -16.73 3.16
CA GLU A 168 9.00 -17.87 3.90
C GLU A 168 7.68 -18.38 3.31
N ILE A 169 6.77 -17.49 2.92
CA ILE A 169 5.53 -17.88 2.22
C ILE A 169 5.87 -18.63 0.93
N HIS A 170 6.77 -18.09 0.10
CA HIS A 170 7.22 -18.73 -1.13
C HIS A 170 7.78 -20.14 -0.87
N ARG A 171 8.63 -20.30 0.15
CA ARG A 171 9.19 -21.62 0.55
C ARG A 171 8.12 -22.61 1.00
N ILE A 172 7.11 -22.14 1.73
CA ILE A 172 6.04 -23.00 2.27
C ILE A 172 5.10 -23.47 1.17
N ILE A 173 4.69 -22.56 0.27
CA ILE A 173 3.62 -22.86 -0.72
C ILE A 173 4.17 -23.21 -2.11
N GLY A 174 5.43 -22.91 -2.40
CA GLY A 174 6.07 -23.18 -3.69
C GLY A 174 5.49 -22.37 -4.86
N ARG A 175 4.96 -21.18 -4.62
CA ARG A 175 4.33 -20.31 -5.65
C ARG A 175 4.98 -18.93 -5.69
N PRO A 176 4.96 -18.23 -6.84
CA PRO A 176 5.42 -16.84 -6.92
C PRO A 176 4.74 -15.93 -5.90
N VAL A 177 5.47 -14.93 -5.42
CA VAL A 177 5.00 -13.98 -4.39
C VAL A 177 5.27 -12.54 -4.83
N GLY A 178 4.20 -11.76 -4.89
CA GLY A 178 4.23 -10.31 -5.08
C GLY A 178 4.08 -9.57 -3.76
N LEU A 179 4.94 -8.60 -3.51
CA LEU A 179 4.93 -7.77 -2.30
C LEU A 179 4.66 -6.32 -2.70
N LEU A 180 3.45 -5.83 -2.45
CA LEU A 180 3.11 -4.42 -2.65
C LEU A 180 3.56 -3.61 -1.43
N ASN A 181 4.80 -3.10 -1.44
CA ASN A 181 5.32 -2.28 -0.35
C ASN A 181 4.86 -0.83 -0.50
N ILE A 182 3.90 -0.44 0.32
CA ILE A 182 3.30 0.90 0.39
C ILE A 182 3.40 1.39 1.83
N SER A 183 4.63 1.46 2.35
CA SER A 183 4.93 1.97 3.68
C SER A 183 5.47 3.41 3.65
N SER A 184 5.26 4.15 4.74
CA SER A 184 5.77 5.53 4.91
C SER A 184 6.17 5.81 6.36
N GLY A 185 7.43 6.18 6.58
CA GLY A 185 7.99 6.41 7.91
C GLY A 185 7.30 7.51 8.71
N GLY A 186 7.18 7.34 10.03
CA GLY A 186 6.77 8.39 10.97
C GLY A 186 5.29 8.76 10.97
N ASN A 187 4.43 8.00 10.28
CA ASN A 187 3.04 8.39 10.06
C ASN A 187 2.05 7.66 10.99
N PRO A 188 1.11 8.39 11.62
CA PRO A 188 0.07 7.79 12.44
C PRO A 188 -0.99 7.09 11.58
N ILE A 189 -1.71 6.15 12.18
CA ILE A 189 -2.73 5.34 11.50
C ILE A 189 -3.88 6.17 10.91
N SER A 190 -4.15 7.35 11.46
CA SER A 190 -5.18 8.28 10.96
C SER A 190 -4.92 8.77 9.53
N LEU A 191 -3.68 8.72 9.04
CA LEU A 191 -3.37 9.05 7.64
C LEU A 191 -3.70 7.91 6.67
N TRP A 192 -3.77 6.67 7.15
CA TRP A 192 -3.90 5.45 6.33
C TRP A 192 -5.33 4.92 6.22
N THR A 193 -6.26 5.50 6.97
CA THR A 193 -7.70 5.17 6.93
C THR A 193 -8.43 6.28 6.20
N SER A 194 -9.41 5.97 5.36
CA SER A 194 -10.14 7.05 4.66
C SER A 194 -10.80 8.01 5.64
N LEU A 195 -10.90 9.27 5.24
CA LEU A 195 -11.49 10.31 6.06
C LEU A 195 -12.95 9.98 6.43
N GLU A 196 -13.72 9.53 5.43
CA GLU A 196 -15.11 9.09 5.56
C GLU A 196 -15.27 8.02 6.66
N ALA A 197 -14.47 6.95 6.62
CA ALA A 197 -14.58 5.86 7.57
C ALA A 197 -14.26 6.30 9.01
N GLN A 198 -13.30 7.21 9.17
CA GLN A 198 -12.97 7.77 10.48
C GLN A 198 -14.07 8.69 11.02
N GLN A 199 -14.68 9.53 10.17
CA GLN A 199 -15.76 10.44 10.56
C GLN A 199 -17.03 9.69 11.02
N ALA A 200 -17.24 8.48 10.50
CA ALA A 200 -18.34 7.60 10.88
C ALA A 200 -18.20 7.02 12.31
N VAL A 201 -17.03 7.12 12.94
CA VAL A 201 -16.77 6.60 14.29
C VAL A 201 -16.71 7.74 15.30
N PRO A 202 -17.69 7.88 16.22
CA PRO A 202 -17.77 9.00 17.17
C PRO A 202 -16.50 9.23 17.99
N GLU A 203 -15.86 8.15 18.44
CA GLU A 203 -14.66 8.17 19.27
C GLU A 203 -13.45 8.78 18.55
N LEU A 204 -13.39 8.66 17.20
CA LEU A 204 -12.27 9.15 16.41
C LEU A 204 -12.38 10.64 16.07
N LYS A 205 -13.54 11.28 16.30
CA LYS A 205 -13.72 12.73 16.08
C LYS A 205 -12.74 13.56 16.91
N LEU A 206 -12.33 13.08 18.08
CA LEU A 206 -11.33 13.74 18.94
C LEU A 206 -9.95 13.83 18.28
N ILE A 207 -9.59 12.87 17.43
CA ILE A 207 -8.33 12.87 16.69
C ILE A 207 -8.35 13.92 15.57
N MET A 208 -9.54 14.22 15.06
CA MET A 208 -9.77 15.12 13.94
C MET A 208 -9.99 16.58 14.38
N ALA A 209 -10.44 16.81 15.62
CA ALA A 209 -10.76 18.13 16.16
C ALA A 209 -9.65 19.19 16.03
N PRO A 210 -8.33 18.84 16.09
CA PRO A 210 -7.26 19.83 15.91
C PRO A 210 -7.11 20.36 14.48
N TYR A 211 -7.72 19.72 13.48
CA TYR A 211 -7.62 20.08 12.07
C TYR A 211 -8.75 21.04 11.69
N ASN A 212 -8.43 22.20 11.11
CA ASN A 212 -9.45 23.10 10.59
C ASN A 212 -9.91 22.66 9.18
N GLU A 213 -11.07 23.16 8.74
CA GLU A 213 -11.65 22.80 7.43
C GLU A 213 -10.71 23.05 6.25
N ALA A 214 -9.90 24.11 6.31
CA ALA A 214 -8.93 24.44 5.28
C ALA A 214 -7.80 23.39 5.16
N VAL A 215 -7.29 22.89 6.29
CA VAL A 215 -6.27 21.82 6.33
C VAL A 215 -6.88 20.49 5.87
N MET A 216 -8.15 20.24 6.19
CA MET A 216 -8.85 19.05 5.68
C MET A 216 -9.06 19.08 4.16
N ALA A 217 -9.14 20.27 3.56
CA ALA A 217 -9.38 20.47 2.14
C ALA A 217 -8.09 20.58 1.28
N SER A 218 -6.94 20.95 1.86
CA SER A 218 -5.70 21.19 1.10
C SER A 218 -4.88 19.92 0.89
N ARG A 219 -4.64 19.54 -0.38
CA ARG A 219 -3.79 18.40 -0.78
C ARG A 219 -2.33 18.77 -0.97
N GLU A 220 -2.04 20.00 -1.41
CA GLU A 220 -0.67 20.48 -1.67
C GLU A 220 0.09 20.71 -0.35
N ASP A 221 -0.56 21.34 0.64
CA ASP A 221 0.04 21.54 1.97
C ASP A 221 0.31 20.21 2.69
N ALA A 222 -0.54 19.21 2.44
CA ALA A 222 -0.41 17.88 3.01
C ALA A 222 0.82 17.13 2.46
N GLN A 223 1.11 17.28 1.16
CA GLN A 223 2.27 16.69 0.51
C GLN A 223 3.58 17.28 1.04
N GLN A 224 3.65 18.62 1.14
CA GLN A 224 4.83 19.28 1.70
C GLN A 224 5.04 18.89 3.17
N ALA A 225 3.96 18.85 3.96
CA ALA A 225 4.03 18.47 5.37
C ALA A 225 4.49 17.03 5.58
N GLU A 226 4.07 16.10 4.72
CA GLU A 226 4.56 14.72 4.72
C GLU A 226 6.05 14.65 4.41
N SER A 227 6.50 15.40 3.38
CA SER A 227 7.93 15.50 3.03
C SER A 227 8.77 16.06 4.18
N ASP A 228 8.30 17.12 4.83
CA ASP A 228 8.97 17.73 5.98
C ASP A 228 9.06 16.73 7.15
N ARG A 229 8.00 15.97 7.40
CA ARG A 229 7.96 14.93 8.45
C ARG A 229 8.94 13.80 8.15
N GLN A 230 9.01 13.34 6.90
CA GLN A 230 9.98 12.33 6.48
C GLN A 230 11.41 12.81 6.70
N HIS A 231 11.72 14.05 6.30
CA HIS A 231 13.05 14.62 6.49
C HIS A 231 13.43 14.72 7.98
N ALA A 232 12.50 15.16 8.84
CA ALA A 232 12.73 15.26 10.28
C ALA A 232 13.02 13.90 10.93
N VAL A 233 12.30 12.84 10.52
CA VAL A 233 12.54 11.47 11.00
C VAL A 233 13.93 10.96 10.59
N GLU A 234 14.44 11.39 9.43
CA GLU A 234 15.75 10.98 8.93
C GLU A 234 16.92 11.75 9.55
N THR A 235 16.73 13.00 9.97
CA THR A 235 17.84 13.88 10.40
C THR A 235 18.07 13.94 11.90
N GLU A 236 17.05 13.83 12.76
CA GLU A 236 17.25 13.89 14.21
C GLU A 236 16.17 13.10 14.97
N GLY A 237 16.58 12.24 15.91
CA GLY A 237 15.67 11.60 16.89
C GLY A 237 15.02 12.59 17.89
N LYS A 238 14.78 13.84 17.50
CA LYS A 238 14.13 14.86 18.33
C LYS A 238 12.63 14.87 18.10
N LYS A 239 11.90 14.75 19.21
CA LYS A 239 10.48 15.05 19.34
C LYS A 239 10.22 16.51 19.00
N ALA A 240 9.89 16.79 17.75
CA ALA A 240 9.15 18.01 17.41
C ALA A 240 7.74 17.57 17.02
N VAL A 241 6.77 18.06 17.80
CA VAL A 241 5.37 18.14 17.39
C VAL A 241 5.34 19.11 16.22
N ALA A 242 5.72 18.64 15.02
CA ALA A 242 5.41 19.35 13.79
C ALA A 242 3.89 19.41 13.75
N GLN A 243 3.35 20.61 13.97
CA GLN A 243 1.93 20.90 13.88
C GLN A 243 1.31 20.13 12.72
N MET A 244 0.24 19.42 13.04
CA MET A 244 -0.51 18.50 12.19
C MET A 244 -1.02 19.22 10.93
N LYS A 245 -0.17 19.35 9.91
CA LYS A 245 -0.54 19.89 8.59
C LYS A 245 -1.04 18.83 7.62
N THR A 246 -0.63 17.57 7.78
CA THR A 246 -1.16 16.45 6.98
C THR A 246 -2.51 16.01 7.54
N PRO A 247 -3.63 16.19 6.81
CA PRO A 247 -4.96 15.82 7.29
C PRO A 247 -5.14 14.29 7.34
N PRO A 248 -5.98 13.77 8.25
CA PRO A 248 -6.39 12.37 8.26
C PRO A 248 -6.86 11.89 6.87
N GLY A 249 -6.50 10.66 6.51
CA GLY A 249 -6.82 10.05 5.23
C GLY A 249 -5.93 10.45 4.04
N TYR A 250 -4.97 11.37 4.22
CA TYR A 250 -4.10 11.78 3.13
C TYR A 250 -3.33 10.61 2.48
N LEU A 251 -2.64 9.78 3.26
CA LEU A 251 -1.88 8.64 2.71
C LEU A 251 -2.80 7.53 2.17
N PHE A 252 -4.01 7.43 2.72
CA PHE A 252 -5.04 6.57 2.15
C PHE A 252 -5.35 7.01 0.71
N ASP A 253 -5.70 8.28 0.50
CA ASP A 253 -6.06 8.80 -0.82
C ASP A 253 -4.87 8.78 -1.81
N ASP A 254 -3.67 9.10 -1.32
CA ASP A 254 -2.46 9.20 -2.14
C ASP A 254 -1.87 7.82 -2.51
N ARG A 255 -1.95 6.83 -1.61
CA ARG A 255 -1.18 5.58 -1.76
C ARG A 255 -1.99 4.30 -1.72
N ILE A 256 -3.09 4.25 -0.97
CA ILE A 256 -3.94 3.06 -0.87
C ILE A 256 -5.03 3.08 -1.93
N LEU A 257 -5.73 4.20 -2.09
CA LEU A 257 -6.81 4.33 -3.06
C LEU A 257 -6.37 4.03 -4.51
N PRO A 258 -5.17 4.44 -4.98
CA PRO A 258 -4.74 4.15 -6.35
C PRO A 258 -4.43 2.67 -6.62
N ILE A 259 -4.26 1.85 -5.57
CA ILE A 259 -4.08 0.40 -5.71
C ILE A 259 -5.38 -0.36 -5.47
N VAL A 260 -6.46 0.28 -5.03
CA VAL A 260 -7.79 -0.34 -5.01
C VAL A 260 -8.28 -0.40 -6.46
N PRO A 261 -8.76 -1.53 -6.98
CA PRO A 261 -9.01 -2.82 -6.30
C PRO A 261 -8.03 -3.95 -6.74
N PHE A 262 -6.72 -3.70 -6.80
CA PHE A 262 -5.71 -4.73 -7.14
C PHE A 262 -5.93 -5.98 -6.28
N ALA A 263 -6.16 -7.13 -6.90
CA ALA A 263 -6.43 -8.35 -6.16
C ALA A 263 -5.24 -8.73 -5.26
N ILE A 264 -5.52 -9.08 -3.99
CA ILE A 264 -4.53 -9.46 -2.98
C ILE A 264 -4.95 -10.72 -2.23
N THR A 265 -3.97 -11.48 -1.78
CA THR A 265 -4.12 -12.56 -0.79
C THR A 265 -4.46 -11.97 0.56
N GLY A 266 -3.67 -10.99 1.04
CA GLY A 266 -3.82 -10.39 2.37
C GLY A 266 -2.92 -9.19 2.62
N VAL A 267 -2.94 -8.71 3.86
CA VAL A 267 -2.18 -7.54 4.32
C VAL A 267 -1.25 -7.93 5.47
N ILE A 268 -0.01 -7.42 5.43
CA ILE A 268 0.85 -7.29 6.61
C ILE A 268 1.00 -5.81 6.98
N TRP A 269 0.72 -5.49 8.23
CA TRP A 269 0.65 -4.12 8.74
C TRP A 269 1.63 -3.94 9.89
N TYR A 270 2.66 -3.10 9.71
CA TYR A 270 3.63 -2.80 10.76
C TYR A 270 3.70 -1.31 11.05
N GLN A 271 2.89 -0.88 12.01
CA GLN A 271 2.76 0.51 12.42
C GLN A 271 2.31 0.63 13.87
N GLY A 272 2.54 1.80 14.44
CA GLY A 272 1.94 2.22 15.70
C GLY A 272 2.86 3.08 16.56
N GLU A 273 4.13 3.22 16.19
CA GLU A 273 5.09 3.99 16.97
C GLU A 273 4.70 5.46 17.00
N ALA A 274 4.26 6.03 15.87
CA ALA A 274 3.80 7.42 15.83
C ALA A 274 2.63 7.66 16.80
N ASP A 275 1.62 6.78 16.78
CA ASP A 275 0.46 6.85 17.67
C ASP A 275 0.83 6.65 19.14
N SER A 276 1.84 5.82 19.42
CA SER A 276 2.30 5.52 20.78
C SER A 276 2.89 6.72 21.53
N TYR A 277 3.26 7.78 20.80
CA TYR A 277 3.77 9.02 21.38
C TYR A 277 2.68 10.10 21.57
N THR A 278 1.43 9.78 21.25
CA THR A 278 0.30 10.71 21.36
C THR A 278 -0.52 10.46 22.63
N VAL A 279 -1.27 11.48 23.06
CA VAL A 279 -2.28 11.34 24.13
C VAL A 279 -3.44 10.43 23.74
N ASN A 280 -3.61 10.15 22.45
CA ASN A 280 -4.70 9.36 21.88
C ASN A 280 -4.31 7.89 21.65
N ALA A 281 -3.17 7.42 22.19
CA ALA A 281 -2.71 6.05 22.03
C ALA A 281 -3.74 4.99 22.49
N ASN A 282 -4.62 5.33 23.42
CA ASN A 282 -5.74 4.50 23.87
C ASN A 282 -6.80 4.25 22.78
N LEU A 283 -6.86 5.09 21.73
CA LEU A 283 -7.80 4.94 20.62
C LEU A 283 -7.24 4.06 19.49
N TYR A 284 -5.98 3.58 19.59
CA TYR A 284 -5.34 2.84 18.51
C TYR A 284 -6.11 1.58 18.08
N GLY A 285 -6.67 0.82 19.03
CA GLY A 285 -7.48 -0.36 18.70
C GLY A 285 -8.71 -0.02 17.85
N ILE A 286 -9.39 1.08 18.16
CA ILE A 286 -10.54 1.57 17.38
C ILE A 286 -10.07 2.01 15.99
N GLN A 287 -8.99 2.78 15.91
CA GLN A 287 -8.42 3.22 14.61
C GLN A 287 -8.04 2.04 13.72
N LEU A 288 -7.39 1.01 14.28
CA LEU A 288 -6.97 -0.18 13.55
C LEU A 288 -8.17 -1.01 13.07
N GLU A 289 -9.18 -1.17 13.92
CA GLU A 289 -10.44 -1.81 13.52
C GLU A 289 -11.14 -1.04 12.38
N THR A 290 -11.18 0.29 12.45
CA THR A 290 -11.73 1.14 11.37
C THR A 290 -10.94 0.98 10.08
N LEU A 291 -9.61 0.97 10.14
CA LEU A 291 -8.74 0.76 8.98
C LEU A 291 -9.03 -0.58 8.31
N ILE A 292 -9.04 -1.68 9.08
CA ILE A 292 -9.26 -3.03 8.56
C ILE A 292 -10.61 -3.13 7.86
N LYS A 293 -11.67 -2.60 8.48
CA LYS A 293 -13.03 -2.61 7.90
C LYS A 293 -13.12 -1.76 6.64
N ASP A 294 -12.53 -0.56 6.65
CA ASP A 294 -12.54 0.35 5.49
C ASP A 294 -11.82 -0.28 4.29
N TRP A 295 -10.63 -0.86 4.49
CA TRP A 295 -9.90 -1.50 3.41
C TRP A 295 -10.65 -2.73 2.87
N ARG A 296 -11.15 -3.62 3.73
CA ARG A 296 -11.95 -4.78 3.28
C ARG A 296 -13.20 -4.38 2.51
N ARG A 297 -13.91 -3.33 2.95
CA ARG A 297 -15.05 -2.76 2.22
C ARG A 297 -14.69 -2.33 0.81
N ARG A 298 -13.54 -1.66 0.64
CA ARG A 298 -13.09 -1.12 -0.67
C ARG A 298 -12.60 -2.20 -1.63
N TRP A 299 -11.97 -3.24 -1.12
CA TRP A 299 -11.61 -4.42 -1.90
C TRP A 299 -12.80 -5.34 -2.18
N GLY A 300 -13.85 -5.28 -1.35
CA GLY A 300 -15.07 -6.08 -1.48
C GLY A 300 -14.96 -7.50 -0.93
N TYR A 301 -13.93 -7.81 -0.13
CA TYR A 301 -13.77 -9.14 0.51
C TYR A 301 -12.93 -9.08 1.79
N ASP A 302 -13.16 -10.06 2.68
CA ASP A 302 -12.49 -10.19 3.97
C ASP A 302 -11.16 -10.97 3.89
N PHE A 303 -10.12 -10.30 3.40
CA PHE A 303 -8.77 -10.88 3.34
C PHE A 303 -8.07 -10.97 4.72
N PRO A 304 -7.12 -11.92 4.90
CA PRO A 304 -6.24 -11.96 6.06
C PRO A 304 -5.52 -10.63 6.31
N PHE A 305 -5.57 -10.16 7.56
CA PHE A 305 -4.90 -8.94 8.00
C PHE A 305 -4.00 -9.25 9.20
N ILE A 306 -2.68 -9.18 9.01
CA ILE A 306 -1.71 -9.54 10.04
C ILE A 306 -1.02 -8.28 10.54
N SER A 307 -1.26 -7.92 11.80
CA SER A 307 -0.64 -6.75 12.43
C SER A 307 0.62 -7.15 13.20
N VAL A 308 1.69 -6.39 13.06
CA VAL A 308 2.93 -6.59 13.82
C VAL A 308 2.85 -5.76 15.09
N GLN A 309 2.93 -6.45 16.23
CA GLN A 309 2.99 -5.78 17.52
C GLN A 309 4.29 -4.97 17.64
N LEU A 310 4.26 -3.85 18.37
CA LEU A 310 5.46 -3.02 18.55
C LEU A 310 6.50 -3.67 19.49
N PRO A 311 7.80 -3.70 19.14
CA PRO A 311 8.87 -4.38 19.91
C PRO A 311 9.36 -3.52 21.07
N GLU A 312 9.85 -4.04 22.19
CA GLU A 312 10.19 -3.20 23.37
C GLU A 312 11.19 -2.06 23.06
N ILE A 313 11.07 -0.94 23.77
CA ILE A 313 11.99 0.21 23.67
C ILE A 313 12.03 0.91 25.01
N GLY A 314 13.22 1.37 25.39
CA GLY A 314 13.46 2.14 26.60
C GLY A 314 13.86 1.25 27.78
N SER A 315 14.05 1.89 28.92
CA SER A 315 14.45 1.20 30.14
C SER A 315 13.34 0.28 30.68
N PRO A 316 13.70 -0.78 31.42
CA PRO A 316 12.73 -1.66 32.06
C PRO A 316 11.70 -0.88 32.89
N GLN A 317 10.48 -1.40 32.96
CA GLN A 317 9.46 -0.87 33.86
C GLN A 317 9.98 -0.89 35.30
N THR A 318 9.83 0.22 36.01
CA THR A 318 10.23 0.35 37.43
C THR A 318 9.06 0.13 38.39
N GLN A 319 7.84 0.00 37.86
CA GLN A 319 6.62 -0.28 38.61
C GLN A 319 5.91 -1.51 38.03
N PRO A 320 5.19 -2.31 38.86
CA PRO A 320 4.45 -3.48 38.40
C PRO A 320 3.42 -3.17 37.29
N SER A 321 2.88 -1.96 37.27
CA SER A 321 2.02 -1.44 36.21
C SER A 321 2.50 -0.06 35.80
N GLN A 322 2.96 0.08 34.55
CA GLN A 322 3.30 1.37 33.97
C GLN A 322 2.64 1.49 32.60
N THR A 323 1.57 2.30 32.52
CA THR A 323 0.87 2.55 31.25
C THR A 323 1.60 3.63 30.48
N HIS A 324 2.09 3.28 29.30
CA HIS A 324 2.57 4.23 28.30
C HIS A 324 1.93 3.91 26.95
N GLY A 325 1.92 4.88 26.03
CA GLY A 325 1.16 4.76 24.77
C GLY A 325 1.50 3.51 23.95
N ARG A 326 2.72 2.98 24.07
CA ARG A 326 3.13 1.75 23.40
C ARG A 326 2.44 0.50 23.95
N VAL A 327 2.17 0.41 25.25
CA VAL A 327 1.36 -0.68 25.83
C VAL A 327 -0.07 -0.58 25.31
N LEU A 328 -0.63 0.62 25.22
CA LEU A 328 -1.99 0.84 24.70
C LEU A 328 -2.10 0.47 23.22
N VAL A 329 -1.09 0.82 22.40
CA VAL A 329 -1.03 0.39 21.00
C VAL A 329 -0.95 -1.14 20.88
N ARG A 330 -0.11 -1.80 21.70
CA ARG A 330 -0.03 -3.27 21.73
C ARG A 330 -1.35 -3.92 22.11
N GLU A 331 -2.04 -3.37 23.10
CA GLU A 331 -3.37 -3.81 23.49
C GLU A 331 -4.38 -3.59 22.35
N GLY A 332 -4.28 -2.48 21.62
CA GLY A 332 -5.09 -2.22 20.42
C GLY A 332 -4.90 -3.27 19.32
N VAL A 333 -3.66 -3.65 19.03
CA VAL A 333 -3.32 -4.75 18.10
C VAL A 333 -3.89 -6.09 18.60
N LEU A 334 -3.82 -6.37 19.89
CA LEU A 334 -4.42 -7.58 20.46
C LEU A 334 -5.95 -7.57 20.29
N LYS A 335 -6.60 -6.44 20.58
CA LYS A 335 -8.06 -6.27 20.46
C LYS A 335 -8.55 -6.41 19.01
N SER A 336 -7.73 -6.07 18.00
CA SER A 336 -8.11 -6.27 16.61
C SER A 336 -8.30 -7.75 16.24
N LEU A 337 -7.78 -8.69 17.05
CA LEU A 337 -8.02 -10.13 16.87
C LEU A 337 -9.49 -10.55 17.04
N ASN A 338 -10.34 -9.67 17.55
CA ASN A 338 -11.79 -9.88 17.60
C ASN A 338 -12.45 -9.80 16.21
N LEU A 339 -11.76 -9.24 15.20
CA LEU A 339 -12.24 -9.25 13.82
C LEU A 339 -11.90 -10.59 13.13
N PRO A 340 -12.77 -11.11 12.25
CA PRO A 340 -12.46 -12.32 11.49
C PRO A 340 -11.23 -12.14 10.60
N ASN A 341 -10.53 -13.23 10.29
CA ASN A 341 -9.35 -13.26 9.42
C ASN A 341 -8.26 -12.27 9.85
N THR A 342 -8.05 -12.07 11.15
CA THR A 342 -6.97 -11.24 11.67
C THR A 342 -5.93 -12.07 12.40
N GLY A 343 -4.68 -11.65 12.29
CA GLY A 343 -3.53 -12.26 12.93
C GLY A 343 -2.65 -11.20 13.57
N MET A 344 -1.78 -11.63 14.49
CA MET A 344 -0.80 -10.78 15.13
C MET A 344 0.56 -11.48 15.20
N ALA A 345 1.62 -10.77 14.83
CA ALA A 345 3.00 -11.18 15.09
C ALA A 345 3.52 -10.46 16.35
N ILE A 346 4.14 -11.21 17.27
CA ILE A 346 4.51 -10.75 18.63
C ILE A 346 6.01 -10.45 18.71
N THR A 347 6.40 -9.19 18.58
CA THR A 347 7.83 -8.80 18.61
C THR A 347 8.37 -8.48 20.02
N LEU A 348 7.71 -8.98 21.08
CA LEU A 348 8.21 -8.82 22.45
C LEU A 348 9.51 -9.61 22.64
N GLY A 349 10.47 -9.03 23.37
CA GLY A 349 11.83 -9.60 23.48
C GLY A 349 12.74 -9.32 22.27
N THR A 350 12.24 -8.68 21.21
CA THR A 350 13.04 -8.22 20.06
C THR A 350 13.33 -6.71 20.14
N GLY A 351 13.18 -6.08 21.30
CA GLY A 351 13.38 -4.64 21.52
C GLY A 351 14.75 -4.28 22.11
N GLU A 352 15.13 -2.99 22.09
CA GLU A 352 16.35 -2.48 22.74
C GLU A 352 16.13 -1.14 23.46
N GLU A 353 16.94 -0.88 24.49
CA GLU A 353 16.82 0.29 25.38
C GLU A 353 16.97 1.65 24.67
N LYS A 354 17.70 1.72 23.54
CA LYS A 354 18.12 2.98 22.90
C LYS A 354 17.58 3.22 21.48
N THR A 355 16.77 2.32 20.90
CA THR A 355 16.31 2.48 19.50
C THR A 355 14.86 2.06 19.28
N ILE A 356 14.17 2.77 18.38
CA ILE A 356 12.77 2.52 17.96
C ILE A 356 12.69 1.40 16.91
N ILE A 357 13.82 1.07 16.27
CA ILE A 357 13.96 -0.02 15.31
C ILE A 357 14.47 -1.25 16.08
N PRO A 358 13.78 -2.41 16.04
CA PRO A 358 14.29 -3.64 16.67
C PRO A 358 15.72 -3.93 16.18
N PRO A 359 16.61 -4.52 16.99
CA PRO A 359 18.01 -4.67 16.66
C PRO A 359 18.20 -5.63 15.51
N THR A 360 19.27 -5.41 14.75
CA THR A 360 19.58 -6.18 13.54
C THR A 360 19.63 -7.69 13.83
N ASN A 361 20.07 -8.12 15.02
CA ASN A 361 20.22 -9.53 15.44
C ASN A 361 18.94 -10.30 15.83
N ARG A 362 17.74 -9.67 15.88
CA ARG A 362 16.47 -10.35 16.27
C ARG A 362 15.28 -10.06 15.34
N LYS A 363 15.51 -9.38 14.21
CA LYS A 363 14.46 -9.06 13.23
C LYS A 363 13.89 -10.28 12.49
N TRP A 364 14.65 -11.37 12.49
CA TRP A 364 14.15 -12.68 12.11
C TRP A 364 12.83 -12.97 12.82
N ASP A 365 12.69 -12.66 14.11
CA ASP A 365 11.49 -13.01 14.88
C ASP A 365 10.23 -12.27 14.43
N ALA A 366 10.29 -11.01 13.95
CA ALA A 366 9.09 -10.30 13.51
C ALA A 366 8.54 -10.86 12.19
N ALA A 367 9.41 -11.03 11.19
CA ALA A 367 9.03 -11.60 9.89
C ALA A 367 8.77 -13.12 9.99
N TRP A 368 9.58 -13.84 10.79
CA TRP A 368 9.37 -15.25 11.12
C TRP A 368 8.04 -15.45 11.84
N GLN A 369 7.69 -14.62 12.83
CA GLN A 369 6.40 -14.72 13.50
C GLN A 369 5.22 -14.27 12.65
N CYS A 370 5.39 -13.35 11.70
CA CYS A 370 4.37 -13.12 10.67
C CYS A 370 4.14 -14.40 9.84
N GLY A 371 5.21 -15.13 9.48
CA GLY A 371 5.12 -16.41 8.78
C GLY A 371 4.69 -17.62 9.63
N HIS A 372 4.92 -17.58 10.95
CA HIS A 372 4.71 -18.70 11.89
C HIS A 372 3.62 -18.45 12.94
N SER A 373 2.88 -17.33 12.85
CA SER A 373 1.74 -17.11 13.74
C SER A 373 0.77 -18.29 13.61
N HIS A 374 0.48 -18.93 14.76
CA HIS A 374 -0.13 -20.26 14.91
C HIS A 374 -1.54 -20.45 14.30
N ARG A 375 -2.02 -19.51 13.47
CA ARG A 375 -3.30 -19.59 12.76
C ARG A 375 -3.19 -19.49 11.24
N ILE A 376 -2.02 -19.22 10.66
CA ILE A 376 -1.84 -19.18 9.19
C ILE A 376 -1.52 -20.58 8.63
N THR A 377 -1.03 -21.49 9.47
CA THR A 377 -0.70 -22.88 9.12
C THR A 377 -1.89 -23.82 9.13
N ASP A 378 -3.06 -23.38 9.63
CA ASP A 378 -4.29 -24.15 9.48
C ASP A 378 -4.75 -24.07 8.03
N LYS A 379 -4.79 -25.21 7.34
CA LYS A 379 -5.36 -25.45 6.00
C LYS A 379 -6.84 -25.02 5.84
N LYS A 380 -7.41 -24.31 6.82
CA LYS A 380 -8.78 -23.82 6.86
C LYS A 380 -8.91 -22.33 6.49
N MET A 381 -7.80 -21.63 6.23
CA MET A 381 -7.80 -20.24 5.73
C MET A 381 -7.35 -20.09 4.27
N TRP A 382 -7.05 -21.20 3.58
CA TRP A 382 -6.61 -21.25 2.20
C TRP A 382 -7.73 -21.68 1.26
#